data_AF-A0A1V3JFA1-F1
#
_entry.id   AF-A0A1V3JFA1-F1
#
_cell.length_a   1.000
_cell.length_b   1.000
_cell.length_c   1.000
_cell.angle_alpha   90.00
_cell.angle_beta   90.00
_cell.angle_gamma   90.00
#
_symmetry.space_group_name_H-M   'P 1'
#
loop_
_entity.id
_entity.type
_entity.pdbx_description
1 polymer ?
#
loop_
_entity_poly.entity_id
_entity_poly.type
_entity_poly.pdbx_seq_one_letter_code
_entity_poly.pdbx_strand_id
1 'polypeptide(L)'
;MSISQYTPDVIARNVKQLGNGVIEIRRYNDGHIRADLSWVWFLCSVGFFIYDCFTTQNMFKEILWVIDSMISIKDTFHFYEDPNNLGYTHAGTTFNEFAEEMLERHHSSFYWGWFFILFPLFWFFMVASPKWRPMRFDAKRRLVYFWSWGQLYIMHYPKSVQRDREQLLNFLNPDFFTPWIRPNYFGSLVITLPHENPQKK
;
A
#
# COMPACT_ATOMS: atom_id res chain seq x y z
N MET A 1 7.16 16.17 25.55
CA MET A 1 5.90 16.68 24.97
C MET A 1 5.43 15.63 23.99
N SER A 2 4.53 14.73 24.41
CA SER A 2 3.97 13.70 23.53
C SER A 2 3.03 14.40 22.56
N ILE A 3 3.40 14.45 21.27
CA ILE A 3 2.47 14.85 20.23
C ILE A 3 1.38 13.78 20.23
N SER A 4 0.23 14.09 20.83
CA SER A 4 -0.96 13.27 20.69
C SER A 4 -1.17 13.05 19.20
N GLN A 5 -0.99 11.81 18.73
CA GLN A 5 -1.24 11.41 17.34
C GLN A 5 -2.69 11.69 16.91
N TYR A 6 -3.57 12.01 17.86
CA TYR A 6 -4.98 12.31 17.66
C TYR A 6 -5.30 13.73 18.16
N THR A 7 -5.18 14.72 17.29
CA THR A 7 -5.63 16.10 17.54
C THR A 7 -7.17 16.14 17.60
N PRO A 8 -7.81 16.96 18.46
CA PRO A 8 -9.26 17.06 18.53
C PRO A 8 -9.96 17.30 17.18
N ASP A 9 -9.33 18.08 16.30
CA ASP A 9 -9.84 18.35 14.94
C ASP A 9 -9.84 17.09 14.05
N VAL A 10 -8.81 16.24 14.15
CA VAL A 10 -8.75 14.95 13.43
C VAL A 10 -9.84 14.01 13.92
N ILE A 11 -10.06 13.96 15.23
CA ILE A 11 -11.08 13.11 15.85
C ILE A 11 -12.47 13.59 15.41
N ALA A 12 -12.78 14.89 15.57
CA ALA A 12 -14.11 15.46 15.32
C ALA A 12 -14.62 15.20 13.89
N ARG A 13 -13.74 15.29 12.89
CA ARG A 13 -14.08 15.03 11.47
C ARG A 13 -14.34 13.55 11.17
N ASN A 14 -13.86 12.66 12.04
CA ASN A 14 -13.88 11.21 11.86
C ASN A 14 -14.83 10.49 12.84
N VAL A 15 -15.67 11.24 13.54
CA VAL A 15 -16.69 10.71 14.45
C VAL A 15 -17.99 10.46 13.71
N LYS A 16 -18.55 9.26 13.87
CA LYS A 16 -19.90 8.89 13.42
C LYS A 16 -20.69 8.32 14.59
N GLN A 17 -21.88 8.87 14.86
CA GLN A 17 -22.79 8.29 15.84
C GLN A 17 -23.54 7.10 15.22
N LEU A 18 -23.48 5.93 15.86
CA LEU A 18 -24.20 4.72 15.41
C LEU A 18 -25.54 4.53 16.13
N GLY A 19 -25.84 5.35 17.14
CA GLY A 19 -27.05 5.26 17.97
C GLY A 19 -26.82 4.56 19.30
N ASN A 20 -27.79 4.63 20.21
CA ASN A 20 -27.74 4.00 21.55
C ASN A 20 -26.55 4.39 22.44
N GLY A 21 -25.95 5.57 22.23
CA GLY A 21 -24.75 5.99 22.97
C GLY A 21 -23.46 5.36 22.45
N VAL A 22 -23.49 4.76 21.26
CA VAL A 22 -22.32 4.23 20.55
C VAL A 22 -21.80 5.26 19.55
N ILE A 23 -20.50 5.52 19.65
CA ILE A 23 -19.76 6.43 18.79
C ILE A 23 -18.68 5.62 18.08
N GLU A 24 -18.60 5.76 16.76
CA GLU A 24 -17.53 5.21 15.93
C GLU A 24 -16.54 6.32 15.62
N ILE A 25 -15.27 6.08 15.89
CA ILE A 25 -14.16 6.99 15.61
C ILE A 25 -13.23 6.30 14.63
N ARG A 26 -12.97 6.95 13.50
CA ARG A 26 -11.89 6.52 12.59
C ARG A 26 -10.59 7.12 13.07
N ARG A 27 -9.62 6.26 13.37
CA ARG A 27 -8.31 6.65 13.93
C ARG A 27 -7.48 7.45 12.92
N TYR A 28 -7.56 7.11 11.65
CA TYR A 28 -6.79 7.76 10.59
C TYR A 28 -7.70 8.46 9.59
N ASN A 29 -7.22 9.61 9.09
CA ASN A 29 -7.83 10.33 7.99
C ASN A 29 -7.31 9.81 6.64
N ASP A 30 -7.34 8.49 6.42
CA ASP A 30 -6.84 7.92 5.16
C ASP A 30 -7.76 8.20 3.97
N GLY A 31 -8.95 8.75 4.22
CA GLY A 31 -9.84 9.20 3.17
C GLY A 31 -9.14 10.23 2.28
N HIS A 32 -8.48 11.21 2.89
CA HIS A 32 -7.73 12.24 2.16
C HIS A 32 -6.46 11.68 1.49
N ILE A 33 -5.66 10.85 2.17
CA ILE A 33 -4.44 10.29 1.56
C ILE A 33 -4.78 9.36 0.38
N ARG A 34 -5.88 8.59 0.45
CA ARG A 34 -6.31 7.75 -0.68
C ARG A 34 -7.01 8.54 -1.77
N ALA A 35 -7.97 9.39 -1.43
CA ALA A 35 -8.78 10.11 -2.41
C ALA A 35 -8.01 11.25 -3.09
N ASP A 36 -7.24 12.03 -2.33
CA ASP A 36 -6.61 13.27 -2.85
C ASP A 36 -5.21 13.00 -3.39
N LEU A 37 -4.48 12.03 -2.83
CA LEU A 37 -3.11 11.73 -3.23
C LEU A 37 -3.03 10.45 -4.08
N SER A 38 -3.44 9.32 -3.52
CA SER A 38 -3.20 8.01 -4.16
C SER A 38 -3.96 7.83 -5.47
N TRP A 39 -5.23 8.23 -5.52
CA TRP A 39 -6.06 8.13 -6.73
C TRP A 39 -5.57 9.05 -7.85
N VAL A 40 -5.15 10.28 -7.53
CA VAL A 40 -4.64 11.24 -8.52
C VAL A 40 -3.35 10.70 -9.14
N TRP A 41 -2.39 10.28 -8.33
CA TRP A 41 -1.13 9.71 -8.82
C TRP A 41 -1.33 8.40 -9.59
N PHE A 42 -2.24 7.53 -9.16
CA PHE A 42 -2.58 6.32 -9.90
C PHE A 42 -3.13 6.65 -11.30
N LEU A 43 -4.14 7.51 -11.39
CA LEU A 43 -4.76 7.88 -12.67
C LEU A 43 -3.78 8.63 -13.59
N CYS A 44 -2.97 9.54 -13.04
CA CYS A 44 -1.93 10.21 -13.82
C CYS A 44 -0.93 9.20 -14.37
N SER A 45 -0.41 8.28 -13.54
CA SER A 45 0.56 7.27 -13.96
C SER A 45 0.01 6.36 -15.05
N VAL A 46 -1.24 5.90 -14.89
CA VAL A 46 -1.92 5.08 -15.90
C VAL A 46 -2.16 5.87 -17.18
N GLY A 47 -2.59 7.14 -17.08
CA GLY A 47 -2.80 8.00 -18.24
C GLY A 47 -1.52 8.25 -19.04
N PHE A 48 -0.40 8.57 -18.36
CA PHE A 48 0.91 8.71 -19.00
C PHE A 48 1.36 7.42 -19.65
N PHE A 49 1.19 6.28 -18.97
CA PHE A 49 1.55 4.97 -19.52
C PHE A 49 0.73 4.61 -20.77
N ILE A 50 -0.58 4.85 -20.75
CA ILE A 50 -1.46 4.61 -21.91
C ILE A 50 -1.05 5.52 -23.08
N TYR A 51 -0.83 6.81 -22.81
CA TYR A 51 -0.41 7.77 -23.84
C TYR A 51 0.94 7.39 -24.47
N ASP A 52 1.92 7.01 -23.64
CA ASP A 52 3.25 6.57 -24.09
C ASP A 52 3.18 5.28 -24.91
N CYS A 53 2.31 4.33 -24.52
CA CYS A 53 2.04 3.11 -25.29
C CYS A 53 1.50 3.40 -26.70
N PHE A 54 0.56 4.35 -26.85
CA PHE A 54 0.03 4.74 -28.17
C PHE A 54 1.02 5.53 -29.02
N THR A 55 1.90 6.30 -28.39
CA THR A 55 2.88 7.13 -29.09
C THR A 55 4.25 6.45 -29.25
N THR A 56 4.41 5.23 -28.70
CA THR A 56 5.66 4.46 -28.68
C THR A 56 6.85 5.29 -28.20
N GLN A 57 6.62 6.09 -27.16
CA GLN A 57 7.59 6.98 -26.56
C GLN A 57 8.58 6.20 -25.66
N ASN A 58 9.40 6.93 -24.89
CA ASN A 58 10.57 6.36 -24.22
C ASN A 58 10.18 5.32 -23.16
N MET A 59 9.12 5.51 -22.38
CA MET A 59 8.78 4.59 -21.27
C MET A 59 8.45 3.19 -21.77
N PHE A 60 7.70 3.07 -22.86
CA PHE A 60 7.33 1.79 -23.45
C PHE A 60 8.57 1.01 -23.90
N LYS A 61 9.56 1.69 -24.47
CA LYS A 61 10.85 1.08 -24.85
C LYS A 61 11.63 0.61 -23.64
N GLU A 62 11.68 1.40 -22.56
CA GLU A 62 12.34 0.98 -21.32
C GLU A 62 11.67 -0.25 -20.69
N ILE A 63 10.33 -0.34 -20.76
CA ILE A 63 9.58 -1.49 -20.26
C ILE A 63 9.80 -2.74 -21.12
N LEU A 64 9.86 -2.58 -22.44
CA LEU A 64 10.20 -3.69 -23.35
C LEU A 64 11.59 -4.27 -23.05
N TRP A 65 12.58 -3.42 -22.76
CA TRP A 65 13.90 -3.88 -22.34
C TRP A 65 13.87 -4.75 -21.07
N VAL A 66 12.95 -4.49 -20.14
CA VAL A 66 12.80 -5.30 -18.93
C VAL A 66 12.07 -6.61 -19.18
N ILE A 67 11.00 -6.58 -19.97
CA ILE A 67 10.12 -7.75 -20.18
C ILE A 67 10.73 -8.71 -21.21
N ASP A 68 11.35 -8.18 -22.27
CA ASP A 68 11.74 -8.94 -23.45
C ASP A 68 13.04 -8.45 -24.09
N SER A 69 14.08 -8.29 -23.25
CA SER A 69 15.42 -7.86 -23.70
C SER A 69 15.98 -8.73 -24.83
N MET A 70 15.85 -10.05 -24.72
CA MET A 70 16.49 -10.98 -25.66
C MET A 70 15.87 -10.94 -27.06
N ILE A 71 14.55 -10.75 -27.17
CA ILE A 71 13.92 -10.57 -28.49
C ILE A 71 14.38 -9.26 -29.12
N SER A 72 14.41 -8.17 -28.34
CA SER A 72 14.91 -6.88 -28.84
C SER A 72 16.38 -6.92 -29.27
N ILE A 73 17.23 -7.61 -28.51
CA ILE A 73 18.65 -7.83 -28.87
C ILE A 73 18.76 -8.67 -30.15
N LYS A 74 17.96 -9.73 -30.29
CA LYS A 74 17.98 -10.60 -31.47
C LYS A 74 17.54 -9.87 -32.74
N ASP A 75 16.48 -9.08 -32.67
CA ASP A 75 16.02 -8.27 -33.80
C ASP A 75 17.08 -7.22 -34.20
N THR A 76 17.72 -6.60 -33.21
CA THR A 76 18.82 -5.65 -33.45
C THR A 76 20.02 -6.36 -34.05
N PHE A 77 20.37 -7.57 -33.60
CA PHE A 77 21.46 -8.35 -34.15
C PHE A 77 21.21 -8.72 -35.61
N HIS A 78 20.01 -9.21 -35.96
CA HIS A 78 19.65 -9.52 -37.34
C HIS A 78 19.70 -8.30 -38.27
N PHE A 79 19.47 -7.10 -37.74
CA PHE A 79 19.62 -5.86 -38.50
C PHE A 79 21.09 -5.54 -38.83
N TYR A 80 22.02 -5.90 -37.94
CA TYR A 80 23.47 -5.67 -38.11
C TYR A 80 24.24 -6.92 -38.59
N GLU A 81 23.54 -8.01 -38.88
CA GLU A 81 24.10 -9.28 -39.33
C GLU A 81 24.70 -9.12 -40.74
N ASP A 82 25.92 -9.64 -40.93
CA ASP A 82 26.60 -9.54 -42.21
C ASP A 82 25.98 -10.50 -43.24
N PRO A 83 25.48 -10.02 -44.39
CA PRO A 83 24.92 -10.89 -45.43
C PRO A 83 25.93 -11.90 -45.99
N ASN A 84 27.23 -11.63 -45.88
CA ASN A 84 28.30 -12.50 -46.37
C ASN A 84 28.81 -13.47 -45.29
N ASN A 85 28.49 -13.26 -44.01
CA ASN A 85 28.92 -14.10 -42.90
C ASN A 85 27.83 -14.23 -41.82
N LEU A 86 26.94 -15.20 -42.02
CA LEU A 86 25.82 -15.48 -41.13
C LEU A 86 26.28 -15.80 -39.70
N GLY A 87 25.58 -15.24 -38.71
CA GLY A 87 25.92 -15.39 -37.29
C GLY A 87 26.97 -14.41 -36.76
N TYR A 88 27.46 -13.49 -37.59
CA TYR A 88 28.37 -12.41 -37.20
C TYR A 88 27.80 -11.04 -37.58
N THR A 89 28.13 -10.02 -36.80
CA THR A 89 27.86 -8.63 -37.20
C THR A 89 28.86 -8.17 -38.26
N HIS A 90 28.59 -7.05 -38.94
CA HIS A 90 29.59 -6.39 -39.81
C HIS A 90 30.92 -6.05 -39.12
N ALA A 91 30.95 -5.96 -37.78
CA ALA A 91 32.15 -5.76 -36.99
C ALA A 91 32.89 -7.07 -36.64
N GLY A 92 32.36 -8.22 -37.07
CA GLY A 92 32.92 -9.55 -36.82
C GLY A 92 32.62 -10.10 -35.42
N THR A 93 31.71 -9.47 -34.65
CA THR A 93 31.34 -9.94 -33.31
C THR A 93 30.30 -11.05 -33.37
N THR A 94 30.40 -12.00 -32.44
CA THR A 94 29.41 -13.08 -32.29
C THR A 94 28.13 -12.58 -31.61
N PHE A 95 27.02 -13.31 -31.78
CA PHE A 95 25.76 -12.98 -31.09
C PHE A 95 25.92 -12.85 -29.57
N ASN A 96 26.69 -13.74 -28.95
CA ASN A 96 26.87 -13.73 -27.49
C ASN A 96 27.61 -12.48 -27.00
N GLU A 97 28.69 -12.10 -27.69
CA GLU A 97 29.45 -10.87 -27.36
C GLU A 97 28.60 -9.62 -27.60
N PHE A 98 27.83 -9.59 -28.69
CA PHE A 98 26.91 -8.50 -28.99
C PHE A 98 25.80 -8.38 -27.93
N ALA A 99 25.24 -9.51 -27.49
CA ALA A 99 24.20 -9.54 -26.47
C ALA A 99 24.71 -9.04 -25.12
N GLU A 100 25.92 -9.47 -24.71
CA GLU A 100 26.55 -9.01 -23.47
C GLU A 100 26.81 -7.50 -23.49
N GLU A 101 27.37 -6.98 -24.60
CA GLU A 101 27.60 -5.55 -24.79
C GLU A 101 26.29 -4.74 -24.76
N MET A 102 25.23 -5.25 -25.39
CA MET A 102 23.92 -4.59 -25.39
C MET A 102 23.28 -4.56 -24.02
N LEU A 103 23.41 -5.63 -23.22
CA LEU A 103 22.91 -5.69 -21.85
C LEU A 103 23.67 -4.70 -20.94
N GLU A 104 25.00 -4.60 -21.08
CA GLU A 104 25.81 -3.67 -20.30
C GLU A 104 25.43 -2.21 -20.61
N ARG A 105 25.30 -1.86 -21.90
CA ARG A 105 24.90 -0.52 -22.34
C ARG A 105 23.50 -0.13 -21.87
N HIS A 106 22.57 -1.08 -21.80
CA HIS A 106 21.18 -0.82 -21.42
C HIS A 106 20.87 -1.10 -19.94
N HIS A 107 21.88 -1.20 -19.07
CA HIS A 107 21.66 -1.37 -17.63
C HIS A 107 20.80 -0.25 -17.02
N SER A 108 20.95 0.99 -17.49
CA SER A 108 20.09 2.12 -17.08
C SER A 108 18.62 1.89 -17.47
N SER A 109 18.38 1.34 -18.67
CA SER A 109 17.05 1.02 -19.17
C SER A 109 16.34 -0.01 -18.32
N PHE A 110 17.06 -1.00 -17.78
CA PHE A 110 16.49 -1.95 -16.84
C PHE A 110 15.96 -1.29 -15.57
N TYR A 111 16.71 -0.35 -14.99
CA TYR A 111 16.26 0.38 -13.80
C TYR A 111 15.00 1.19 -14.09
N TRP A 112 15.00 1.96 -15.18
CA TRP A 112 13.86 2.79 -15.57
C TRP A 112 12.62 1.96 -15.91
N GLY A 113 12.77 0.86 -16.65
CA GLY A 113 11.66 -0.03 -16.97
C GLY A 113 11.01 -0.61 -15.71
N TRP A 114 11.81 -1.07 -14.74
CA TRP A 114 11.29 -1.53 -13.45
C TRP A 114 10.59 -0.42 -12.66
N PHE A 115 11.16 0.79 -12.66
CA PHE A 115 10.52 1.94 -12.04
C PHE A 115 9.14 2.21 -12.65
N PHE A 116 9.02 2.22 -13.98
CA PHE A 116 7.74 2.46 -14.66
C PHE A 116 6.70 1.36 -14.45
N ILE A 117 7.12 0.12 -14.14
CA ILE A 117 6.21 -0.97 -13.75
C ILE A 117 5.80 -0.84 -12.28
N LEU A 118 6.77 -0.64 -11.38
CA LEU A 118 6.54 -0.67 -9.93
C LEU A 118 5.84 0.59 -9.42
N PHE A 119 6.07 1.74 -10.05
CA PHE A 119 5.46 3.00 -9.63
C PHE A 119 3.92 3.00 -9.71
N PRO A 120 3.27 2.66 -10.83
CA PRO A 120 1.80 2.56 -10.89
C PRO A 120 1.28 1.42 -9.99
N LEU A 121 2.03 0.32 -9.87
CA LEU A 121 1.67 -0.80 -9.01
C LEU A 121 1.66 -0.39 -7.52
N PHE A 122 2.64 0.41 -7.09
CA PHE A 122 2.69 0.98 -5.74
C PHE A 122 1.45 1.82 -5.44
N TRP A 123 1.08 2.73 -6.35
CA TRP A 123 -0.11 3.56 -6.19
C TRP A 123 -1.40 2.73 -6.23
N PHE A 124 -1.45 1.68 -7.05
CA PHE A 124 -2.56 0.73 -7.05
C PHE A 124 -2.74 0.07 -5.68
N PHE A 125 -1.65 -0.44 -5.07
CA PHE A 125 -1.72 -1.02 -3.73
C PHE A 125 -2.12 0.00 -2.67
N MET A 126 -1.66 1.25 -2.78
CA MET A 126 -2.09 2.32 -1.88
C MET A 126 -3.59 2.60 -1.99
N VAL A 127 -4.14 2.60 -3.20
CA VAL A 127 -5.58 2.75 -3.47
C VAL A 127 -6.38 1.54 -2.96
N ALA A 128 -5.91 0.33 -3.26
CA ALA A 128 -6.57 -0.94 -2.89
C ALA A 128 -6.41 -1.30 -1.41
N SER A 129 -5.52 -0.61 -0.68
CA SER A 129 -5.27 -0.88 0.73
C SER A 129 -6.56 -0.81 1.56
N PRO A 130 -6.77 -1.72 2.54
CA PRO A 130 -7.99 -1.73 3.34
C PRO A 130 -8.20 -0.41 4.08
N LYS A 131 -9.47 0.02 4.18
CA LYS A 131 -9.84 1.13 5.09
C LYS A 131 -9.40 0.76 6.50
N TRP A 132 -8.68 1.66 7.17
CA TRP A 132 -8.24 1.40 8.53
C TRP A 132 -9.46 1.19 9.44
N ARG A 133 -9.35 0.18 10.31
CA ARG A 133 -10.51 -0.40 10.96
C ARG A 133 -11.05 0.54 12.04
N PRO A 134 -12.35 0.90 11.97
CA PRO A 134 -12.94 1.86 12.87
C PRO A 134 -12.94 1.33 14.31
N MET A 135 -12.86 2.26 15.23
CA MET A 135 -12.89 1.99 16.66
C MET A 135 -14.22 2.45 17.22
N ARG A 136 -14.85 1.66 18.09
CA ARG A 136 -16.18 1.97 18.62
C ARG A 136 -16.14 2.13 20.12
N PHE A 137 -16.77 3.19 20.60
CA PHE A 137 -16.98 3.53 22.00
C PHE A 137 -18.46 3.38 22.33
N ASP A 138 -18.80 2.46 23.23
CA ASP A 138 -20.14 2.34 23.82
C ASP A 138 -20.13 3.00 25.20
N ALA A 139 -20.71 4.19 25.30
CA ALA A 139 -20.76 4.96 26.53
C ALA A 139 -21.69 4.34 27.59
N LYS A 140 -22.74 3.60 27.18
CA LYS A 140 -23.68 2.96 28.12
C LYS A 140 -23.05 1.77 28.81
N ARG A 141 -22.34 0.94 28.05
CA ARG A 141 -21.69 -0.29 28.55
C ARG A 141 -20.25 -0.04 29.00
N ARG A 142 -19.69 1.15 28.75
CA ARG A 142 -18.28 1.52 28.98
C ARG A 142 -17.32 0.58 28.27
N LEU A 143 -17.63 0.26 27.02
CA LEU A 143 -16.86 -0.65 26.19
C LEU A 143 -16.18 0.11 25.07
N VAL A 144 -14.97 -0.32 24.78
CA VAL A 144 -14.19 0.11 23.63
C VAL A 144 -13.80 -1.12 22.85
N TYR A 145 -14.16 -1.18 21.57
CA TYR A 145 -13.86 -2.34 20.76
C TYR A 145 -13.48 -1.99 19.33
N PHE A 146 -12.57 -2.78 18.78
CA PHE A 146 -12.17 -2.72 17.38
C PHE A 146 -11.72 -4.09 16.88
N TRP A 147 -11.82 -4.26 15.57
CA TRP A 147 -11.34 -5.43 14.87
C TRP A 147 -9.93 -5.14 14.32
N SER A 148 -8.97 -6.05 14.45
CA SER A 148 -7.63 -5.93 13.85
C SER A 148 -7.04 -7.32 13.59
N TRP A 149 -6.55 -7.56 12.37
CA TRP A 149 -5.85 -8.79 11.97
C TRP A 149 -6.45 -10.13 12.48
N GLY A 150 -7.77 -10.31 12.36
CA GLY A 150 -8.44 -11.55 12.78
C GLY A 150 -8.77 -11.63 14.28
N GLN A 151 -8.47 -10.57 15.03
CA GLN A 151 -8.72 -10.47 16.45
C GLN A 151 -9.71 -9.35 16.75
N LEU A 152 -10.66 -9.65 17.63
CA LEU A 152 -11.60 -8.70 18.19
C LEU A 152 -11.07 -8.27 19.56
N TYR A 153 -10.73 -6.99 19.65
CA TYR A 153 -10.31 -6.37 20.89
C TYR A 153 -11.53 -5.74 21.54
N ILE A 154 -11.84 -6.14 22.77
CA ILE A 154 -12.89 -5.54 23.59
C ILE A 154 -12.25 -5.13 24.90
N MET A 155 -12.47 -3.90 25.31
CA MET A 155 -11.92 -3.35 26.55
C MET A 155 -13.00 -2.64 27.33
N HIS A 156 -13.08 -2.92 28.62
CA HIS A 156 -14.00 -2.25 29.52
C HIS A 156 -13.24 -1.21 30.33
N TYR A 157 -13.70 0.05 30.33
CA TYR A 157 -13.06 1.13 31.08
C TYR A 157 -13.80 1.46 32.39
N PRO A 158 -13.08 1.83 33.48
CA PRO A 158 -13.68 2.16 34.76
C PRO A 158 -14.45 3.49 34.70
N LYS A 159 -15.39 3.67 35.64
CA LYS A 159 -16.19 4.91 35.76
C LYS A 159 -15.33 6.16 36.01
N SER A 160 -14.19 6.01 36.71
CA SER A 160 -13.26 7.11 36.99
C SER A 160 -12.74 7.77 35.71
N VAL A 161 -12.54 6.97 34.66
CA VAL A 161 -11.94 7.39 33.40
C VAL A 161 -12.93 8.11 32.48
N GLN A 162 -14.24 7.99 32.75
CA GLN A 162 -15.27 8.57 31.90
C GLN A 162 -15.21 10.10 31.81
N ARG A 163 -14.67 10.77 32.84
CA ARG A 163 -14.51 12.24 32.87
C ARG A 163 -13.09 12.69 32.58
N ASP A 164 -12.14 11.76 32.49
CA ASP A 164 -10.73 12.06 32.24
C ASP A 164 -10.44 11.97 30.73
N ARG A 165 -10.30 13.16 30.12
CA ARG A 165 -10.06 13.30 28.68
C ARG A 165 -8.73 12.67 28.26
N GLU A 166 -7.67 12.81 29.05
CA GLU A 166 -6.33 12.33 28.66
C GLU A 166 -6.31 10.81 28.64
N GLN A 167 -6.91 10.19 29.64
CA GLN A 167 -7.02 8.73 29.68
C GLN A 167 -7.94 8.18 28.58
N LEU A 168 -9.01 8.91 28.20
CA LEU A 168 -9.86 8.52 27.08
C LEU A 168 -9.13 8.55 25.73
N LEU A 169 -8.20 9.49 25.54
CA LEU A 169 -7.38 9.58 24.33
C LEU A 169 -6.41 8.39 24.21
N ASN A 170 -5.92 7.83 25.32
CA ASN A 170 -5.04 6.66 25.29
C ASN A 170 -5.71 5.43 24.65
N PHE A 171 -7.03 5.31 24.76
CA PHE A 171 -7.76 4.23 24.08
C PHE A 171 -7.71 4.35 22.55
N LEU A 172 -7.48 5.54 21.99
CA LEU A 172 -7.34 5.68 20.54
C LEU A 172 -6.05 5.02 20.02
N ASN A 173 -5.05 4.85 20.89
CA ASN A 173 -3.80 4.20 20.54
C ASN A 173 -3.96 2.65 20.54
N PRO A 174 -3.69 1.96 19.41
CA PRO A 174 -3.71 0.49 19.35
C PRO A 174 -2.80 -0.18 20.40
N ASP A 175 -1.67 0.44 20.72
CA ASP A 175 -0.68 -0.10 21.65
C ASP A 175 -1.24 -0.26 23.06
N PHE A 176 -2.21 0.57 23.44
CA PHE A 176 -2.87 0.51 24.75
C PHE A 176 -3.67 -0.78 24.96
N PHE A 177 -3.98 -1.50 23.86
CA PHE A 177 -4.68 -2.76 23.94
C PHE A 177 -3.77 -3.96 24.17
N THR A 178 -2.47 -3.79 24.00
CA THR A 178 -1.47 -4.84 24.23
C THR A 178 -1.35 -5.14 25.73
N PRO A 179 -1.12 -6.41 26.13
CA PRO A 179 -1.08 -6.78 27.54
C PRO A 179 0.03 -6.09 28.35
N TRP A 180 1.15 -5.72 27.72
CA TRP A 180 2.33 -5.21 28.43
C TRP A 180 2.32 -3.69 28.69
N ILE A 181 1.49 -2.93 27.96
CA ILE A 181 1.37 -1.46 28.13
C ILE A 181 0.19 -1.09 29.03
N ARG A 182 -0.77 -2.02 29.13
CA ARG A 182 -2.06 -1.77 29.76
C ARG A 182 -1.99 -1.83 31.29
N PRO A 183 -2.62 -0.87 31.99
CA PRO A 183 -2.82 -0.97 33.44
C PRO A 183 -3.78 -2.11 33.84
N ASN A 184 -3.41 -2.88 34.87
CA ASN A 184 -4.12 -4.11 35.32
C ASN A 184 -5.62 -3.95 35.62
N TYR A 185 -6.10 -2.73 35.88
CA TYR A 185 -7.52 -2.45 36.17
C TYR A 185 -8.40 -2.30 34.92
N PHE A 186 -7.83 -2.34 33.72
CA PHE A 186 -8.60 -2.37 32.47
C PHE A 186 -8.80 -3.81 31.99
N GLY A 187 -10.01 -4.35 32.14
CA GLY A 187 -10.33 -5.65 31.55
C GLY A 187 -10.27 -5.60 30.02
N SER A 188 -9.43 -6.43 29.39
CA SER A 188 -9.61 -6.79 27.97
C SER A 188 -10.04 -8.21 27.81
N LEU A 189 -10.95 -8.37 26.86
CA LEU A 189 -11.14 -9.63 26.18
C LEU A 189 -10.57 -9.49 24.76
N VAL A 190 -9.56 -10.29 24.44
CA VAL A 190 -9.07 -10.46 23.07
C VAL A 190 -9.62 -11.79 22.58
N ILE A 191 -10.57 -11.74 21.66
CA ILE A 191 -11.13 -12.94 21.04
C ILE A 191 -10.46 -13.08 19.68
N THR A 192 -9.76 -14.20 19.48
CA THR A 192 -9.39 -14.61 18.12
C THR A 192 -10.62 -15.27 17.52
N LEU A 193 -11.31 -14.57 16.64
CA LEU A 193 -12.40 -15.19 15.88
C LEU A 193 -11.73 -15.95 14.73
N PRO A 194 -11.76 -17.29 14.70
CA PRO A 194 -11.38 -18.01 13.49
C PRO A 194 -12.23 -17.43 12.37
N HIS A 195 -11.60 -17.10 11.23
CA HIS A 195 -12.26 -16.45 10.10
C HIS A 195 -13.70 -16.96 9.95
N GLU A 196 -14.67 -16.05 10.02
CA GLU A 196 -16.06 -16.33 9.66
C GLU A 196 -16.10 -16.69 8.17
N ASN A 197 -15.78 -17.94 7.85
CA ASN A 197 -16.38 -18.66 6.74
C ASN A 197 -16.28 -20.19 6.91
N PRO A 198 -17.22 -20.83 7.64
CA PRO A 198 -17.42 -22.27 7.58
C PRO A 198 -18.26 -22.72 6.36
N GLN A 199 -18.71 -21.81 5.47
CA GLN A 199 -19.65 -22.10 4.37
C GLN A 199 -19.12 -21.77 2.97
N LYS A 200 -17.80 -21.89 2.74
CA LYS A 200 -17.32 -22.20 1.38
C LYS A 200 -17.18 -23.71 1.25
N LYS A 201 -18.27 -24.36 0.82
CA LYS A 201 -18.20 -25.59 0.01
C LYS A 201 -17.98 -25.19 -1.44
#